data_AF-A0AAD5IKM5-F1
#
_entry.id   AF-A0AAD5IKM5-F1
#
_cell.length_a   1.000
_cell.length_b   1.000
_cell.length_c   1.000
_cell.angle_alpha   90.00
_cell.angle_beta   90.00
_cell.angle_gamma   90.00
#
_symmetry.space_group_name_H-M   'P 1'
#
loop_
_entity.id
_entity.type
_entity.pdbx_description
1 polymer ?
#
loop_
_entity_poly.entity_id
_entity_poly.type
_entity_poly.pdbx_seq_one_letter_code
_entity_poly.pdbx_strand_id
1 'polypeptide(L)'
;MHESCGRVLDRFYRVFPCLSDPARRSSLLLKAALVMLHLVFVGILFLFDKDLIEKTKCEPWYTGLYLLLFVATLVQYFLTSGSSPGYVLDAVRYVNETNTVFKKISTPSKQPASSKNGNMVITVEGSQSARNLPGSNATSWTKLVLDMYPHGISARSLTCSYCGVEQPPRAKHCHDCDKCVLQFDHHCVWLGTCVGQGNHCRFWWYICEETALCLWTGVFYIIYLKVNISRAWWKDAIIIMLLVILSMSLIFLLLLLLFHSYLILTNQTTYELVRRRRIPYLRGIPERVYPFSKGLCRNLYNFCFVRSSINELERLPNAMELEEMSRPYTCLDFLTCRCC
;
A
#
# COMPACT_ATOMS: atom_id res chain seq x y z
N MET A 1 -31.76 14.90 24.30
CA MET A 1 -31.78 14.57 22.85
C MET A 1 -30.54 15.00 22.09
N HIS A 2 -29.87 16.11 22.44
CA HIS A 2 -28.70 16.63 21.72
C HIS A 2 -27.41 15.77 21.80
N GLU A 3 -27.21 14.99 22.88
CA GLU A 3 -26.03 14.12 23.06
C GLU A 3 -26.10 12.76 22.33
N SER A 4 -27.28 12.37 21.84
CA SER A 4 -27.45 11.13 21.07
C SER A 4 -27.11 11.34 19.60
N CYS A 5 -27.48 12.51 19.04
CA CYS A 5 -27.18 12.89 17.66
C CYS A 5 -25.66 13.00 17.42
N GLY A 6 -24.90 13.58 18.36
CA GLY A 6 -23.44 13.69 18.25
C GLY A 6 -22.72 12.33 18.22
N ARG A 7 -23.20 11.32 18.95
CA ARG A 7 -22.61 9.97 18.94
C ARG A 7 -22.95 9.17 17.70
N VAL A 8 -24.14 9.36 17.12
CA VAL A 8 -24.51 8.72 15.84
C VAL A 8 -23.76 9.38 14.69
N LEU A 9 -23.61 10.71 14.71
CA LEU A 9 -22.85 11.45 13.71
C LEU A 9 -21.35 11.11 13.78
N ASP A 10 -20.78 11.02 14.98
CA ASP A 10 -19.37 10.61 15.18
C ASP A 10 -19.13 9.12 14.81
N ARG A 11 -20.13 8.25 14.98
CA ARG A 11 -20.09 6.86 14.48
C ARG A 11 -20.24 6.81 12.96
N PHE A 12 -21.04 7.68 12.37
CA PHE A 12 -21.14 7.85 10.91
C PHE A 12 -19.85 8.38 10.30
N TYR A 13 -19.18 9.35 10.94
CA TYR A 13 -17.88 9.87 10.49
C TYR A 13 -16.74 8.86 10.65
N ARG A 14 -16.83 7.92 11.61
CA ARG A 14 -15.89 6.79 11.73
C ARG A 14 -16.10 5.70 10.69
N VAL A 15 -17.35 5.47 10.26
CA VAL A 15 -17.70 4.45 9.25
C VAL A 15 -17.55 5.01 7.82
N PHE A 16 -17.81 6.30 7.64
CA PHE A 16 -17.65 7.04 6.39
C PHE A 16 -16.97 8.39 6.64
N PRO A 17 -15.63 8.44 6.71
CA PRO A 17 -14.86 9.70 6.79
C PRO A 17 -14.97 10.58 5.53
N CYS A 18 -15.94 10.35 4.65
CA CYS A 18 -15.85 10.61 3.22
C CYS A 18 -16.29 12.00 2.78
N LEU A 19 -17.20 12.64 3.51
CA LEU A 19 -18.04 13.69 2.92
C LEU A 19 -17.65 15.12 3.31
N SER A 20 -16.77 15.30 4.30
CA SER A 20 -16.41 16.63 4.84
C SER A 20 -15.15 17.25 4.22
N ASP A 21 -14.36 16.48 3.47
CA ASP A 21 -13.08 16.94 2.89
C ASP A 21 -13.25 17.36 1.42
N PRO A 22 -12.96 18.63 1.05
CA PRO A 22 -12.99 19.09 -0.34
C PRO A 22 -12.14 18.23 -1.31
N ALA A 23 -11.00 17.69 -0.85
CA ALA A 23 -10.17 16.79 -1.64
C ALA A 23 -10.90 15.47 -1.94
N ARG A 24 -11.74 14.98 -1.02
CA ARG A 24 -12.59 13.79 -1.24
C ARG A 24 -13.79 14.06 -2.15
N ARG A 25 -14.32 15.28 -2.20
CA ARG A 25 -15.40 15.64 -3.15
C ARG A 25 -14.89 15.56 -4.60
N SER A 26 -13.66 16.02 -4.84
CA SER A 26 -12.98 15.88 -6.13
C SER A 26 -12.78 14.39 -6.49
N SER A 27 -12.35 13.57 -5.53
CA SER A 27 -12.13 12.15 -5.79
C SER A 27 -13.42 11.35 -6.02
N LEU A 28 -14.57 11.76 -5.45
CA LEU A 28 -15.85 11.09 -5.70
C LEU A 28 -16.35 11.31 -7.14
N LEU A 29 -16.20 12.52 -7.67
CA LEU A 29 -16.52 12.80 -9.08
C LEU A 29 -15.59 12.01 -10.01
N LEU A 30 -14.31 11.92 -9.70
CA LEU A 30 -13.36 11.12 -10.46
C LEU A 30 -13.71 9.63 -10.43
N LYS A 31 -14.08 9.09 -9.26
CA LYS A 31 -14.55 7.71 -9.10
C LYS A 31 -15.81 7.44 -9.94
N ALA A 32 -16.78 8.35 -9.89
CA ALA A 32 -17.99 8.24 -10.70
C ALA A 32 -17.67 8.29 -12.19
N ALA A 33 -16.79 9.19 -12.63
CA ALA A 33 -16.36 9.28 -14.02
C ALA A 33 -15.66 7.99 -14.50
N LEU A 34 -14.81 7.38 -13.67
CA LEU A 34 -14.14 6.12 -13.99
C LEU A 34 -15.16 4.97 -14.12
N VAL A 35 -16.12 4.85 -13.21
CA VAL A 35 -17.19 3.85 -13.32
C VAL A 35 -18.04 4.08 -14.57
N MET A 36 -18.40 5.33 -14.87
CA MET A 36 -19.16 5.65 -16.08
C MET A 36 -18.38 5.31 -17.35
N LEU A 37 -17.07 5.54 -17.38
CA LEU A 37 -16.20 5.15 -18.49
C LEU A 37 -16.30 3.64 -18.75
N HIS A 38 -16.16 2.83 -17.69
CA HIS A 38 -16.30 1.37 -17.77
C HIS A 38 -17.66 0.94 -18.31
N LEU A 39 -18.74 1.53 -17.78
CA LEU A 39 -20.10 1.25 -18.23
C LEU A 39 -20.33 1.66 -19.70
N VAL A 40 -19.67 2.71 -20.19
CA VAL A 40 -19.73 3.11 -21.61
C VAL A 40 -19.07 2.06 -22.49
N PHE A 41 -17.84 1.63 -22.16
CA PHE A 41 -17.12 0.62 -22.96
C PHE A 41 -17.90 -0.71 -23.03
N VAL A 42 -18.34 -1.22 -21.88
CA VAL A 42 -19.08 -2.48 -21.80
C VAL A 42 -20.51 -2.33 -22.32
N GLY A 43 -21.19 -1.24 -21.98
CA GLY A 43 -22.57 -1.00 -22.39
C GLY A 43 -22.73 -0.86 -23.89
N ILE A 44 -21.83 -0.15 -24.58
CA ILE A 44 -21.86 -0.01 -26.03
C ILE A 44 -21.65 -1.37 -26.72
N LEU A 45 -20.81 -2.24 -26.16
CA LEU A 45 -20.60 -3.58 -26.68
C LEU A 45 -21.92 -4.36 -26.74
N PHE A 46 -22.65 -4.45 -25.62
CA PHE A 46 -23.93 -5.18 -25.56
C PHE A 46 -25.07 -4.44 -26.28
N LEU A 47 -25.00 -3.12 -26.43
CA LEU A 47 -25.98 -2.37 -27.21
C LEU A 47 -25.88 -2.65 -28.71
N PHE A 48 -24.67 -2.82 -29.23
CA PHE A 48 -24.44 -2.95 -30.67
C PHE A 48 -24.34 -4.39 -31.14
N ASP A 49 -23.76 -5.28 -30.32
CA ASP A 49 -23.47 -6.66 -30.70
C ASP A 49 -24.62 -7.62 -30.34
N LYS A 50 -25.61 -7.72 -31.24
CA LYS A 50 -26.71 -8.68 -31.11
C LYS A 50 -26.22 -10.12 -31.20
N ASP A 51 -25.19 -10.39 -32.00
CA ASP A 51 -24.62 -11.73 -32.17
C ASP A 51 -23.96 -12.18 -30.86
N LEU A 52 -23.29 -11.27 -30.13
CA LEU A 52 -22.77 -11.52 -28.78
C LEU A 52 -23.90 -11.82 -27.79
N ILE A 53 -25.03 -11.11 -27.86
CA ILE A 53 -26.19 -11.40 -27.00
C ILE A 53 -26.72 -12.81 -27.27
N GLU A 54 -26.89 -13.17 -28.54
CA GLU A 54 -27.35 -14.50 -28.93
C GLU A 54 -26.37 -15.58 -28.50
N LYS A 55 -25.07 -15.37 -28.74
CA LYS A 55 -24.01 -16.27 -28.27
C LYS A 55 -24.00 -16.39 -26.75
N THR A 56 -24.26 -15.32 -26.02
CA THR A 56 -24.38 -15.33 -24.56
C THR A 56 -25.54 -16.21 -24.08
N LYS A 57 -26.63 -16.31 -24.86
CA LYS A 57 -27.74 -17.23 -24.53
C LYS A 57 -27.35 -18.69 -24.73
N CYS A 58 -26.57 -19.00 -25.76
CA CYS A 58 -26.13 -20.36 -26.07
C CYS A 58 -24.94 -20.82 -25.20
N GLU A 59 -23.97 -19.94 -24.96
CA GLU A 59 -22.73 -20.20 -24.24
C GLU A 59 -22.52 -19.14 -23.14
N PRO A 60 -23.33 -19.15 -22.07
CA PRO A 60 -23.34 -18.06 -21.07
C PRO A 60 -22.06 -17.97 -20.25
N TRP A 61 -21.29 -19.05 -20.15
CA TRP A 61 -20.10 -19.12 -19.29
C TRP A 61 -19.03 -18.09 -19.68
N TYR A 62 -18.80 -17.88 -20.98
CA TYR A 62 -17.73 -16.99 -21.45
C TYR A 62 -18.04 -15.53 -21.14
N THR A 63 -19.25 -15.07 -21.48
CA THR A 63 -19.72 -13.72 -21.14
C THR A 63 -19.91 -13.56 -19.63
N GLY A 64 -20.32 -14.62 -18.93
CA GLY A 64 -20.44 -14.64 -17.47
C GLY A 64 -19.08 -14.41 -16.78
N LEU A 65 -18.01 -15.05 -17.23
CA LEU A 65 -16.65 -14.82 -16.72
C LEU A 65 -16.15 -13.40 -17.01
N TYR A 66 -16.45 -12.86 -18.19
CA TYR A 66 -16.12 -11.46 -18.51
C TYR A 66 -16.84 -10.47 -17.58
N LEU A 67 -18.15 -10.66 -17.35
CA LEU A 67 -18.92 -9.82 -16.44
C LEU A 67 -18.47 -9.99 -14.98
N LEU A 68 -18.06 -11.20 -14.58
CA LEU A 68 -17.46 -11.43 -13.28
C LEU A 68 -16.16 -10.65 -13.13
N LEU A 69 -15.28 -10.69 -14.14
CA LEU A 69 -14.05 -9.90 -14.15
C LEU A 69 -14.37 -8.41 -14.07
N PHE A 70 -15.31 -7.90 -14.87
CA PHE A 70 -15.75 -6.50 -14.82
C PHE A 70 -16.19 -6.07 -13.41
N VAL A 71 -17.06 -6.87 -12.76
CA VAL A 71 -17.52 -6.57 -11.40
C VAL A 71 -16.36 -6.68 -10.40
N ALA A 72 -15.51 -7.70 -10.52
CA ALA A 72 -14.35 -7.89 -9.67
C ALA A 72 -13.41 -6.68 -9.76
N THR A 73 -13.09 -6.19 -10.97
CA THR A 73 -12.26 -5.01 -11.20
C THR A 73 -12.85 -3.75 -10.54
N LEU A 74 -14.16 -3.51 -10.70
CA LEU A 74 -14.81 -2.37 -10.04
C LEU A 74 -14.78 -2.50 -8.51
N VAL A 75 -15.04 -3.69 -7.98
CA VAL A 75 -14.94 -3.96 -6.54
C VAL A 75 -13.50 -3.71 -6.06
N GLN A 76 -12.50 -4.22 -6.78
CA GLN A 76 -11.09 -4.06 -6.47
C GLN A 76 -10.65 -2.59 -6.51
N TYR A 77 -11.18 -1.79 -7.45
CA TYR A 77 -10.98 -0.33 -7.50
C TYR A 77 -11.48 0.35 -6.22
N PHE A 78 -12.71 0.05 -5.78
CA PHE A 78 -13.28 0.63 -4.57
C PHE A 78 -12.57 0.15 -3.30
N LEU A 79 -12.21 -1.13 -3.23
CA LEU A 79 -11.44 -1.69 -2.12
C LEU A 79 -10.06 -1.04 -2.02
N THR A 80 -9.36 -0.89 -3.15
CA THR A 80 -8.04 -0.26 -3.20
C THR A 80 -8.13 1.22 -2.82
N SER A 81 -9.03 1.98 -3.46
CA SER A 81 -9.18 3.41 -3.21
C SER A 81 -9.73 3.76 -1.82
N GLY A 82 -10.47 2.84 -1.18
CA GLY A 82 -10.98 2.98 0.18
C GLY A 82 -10.02 2.46 1.27
N SER A 83 -9.01 1.67 0.90
CA SER A 83 -8.06 1.11 1.85
C SER A 83 -7.06 2.14 2.38
N SER A 84 -6.65 1.97 3.64
CA SER A 84 -5.57 2.80 4.21
C SER A 84 -4.23 2.44 3.55
N PRO A 85 -3.43 3.44 3.12
CA PRO A 85 -2.09 3.20 2.60
C PRO A 85 -1.09 2.79 3.70
N GLY A 86 -1.48 2.84 4.97
CA GLY A 86 -0.61 2.62 6.12
C GLY A 86 0.03 3.93 6.57
N TYR A 87 -0.66 4.69 7.42
CA TYR A 87 -0.13 5.96 7.95
C TYR A 87 0.80 5.72 9.14
N VAL A 88 1.86 6.52 9.25
CA VAL A 88 2.80 6.47 10.37
C VAL A 88 2.09 6.69 11.71
N LEU A 89 1.11 7.59 11.77
CA LEU A 89 0.37 7.87 13.00
C LEU A 89 -0.46 6.66 13.48
N ASP A 90 -0.99 5.84 12.56
CA ASP A 90 -1.69 4.61 12.91
C ASP A 90 -0.71 3.60 13.52
N ALA A 91 0.51 3.55 12.98
CA ALA A 91 1.59 2.72 13.51
C ALA A 91 2.04 3.15 14.92
N VAL A 92 2.23 4.46 15.14
CA VAL A 92 2.55 5.03 16.46
C VAL A 92 1.49 4.64 17.48
N ARG A 93 0.20 4.79 17.14
CA ARG A 93 -0.91 4.46 18.03
C ARG A 93 -0.89 2.99 18.41
N TYR A 94 -0.72 2.11 17.43
CA TYR A 94 -0.65 0.67 17.65
C TYR A 94 0.54 0.27 18.55
N VAL A 95 1.73 0.84 18.34
CA VAL A 95 2.91 0.60 19.19
C VAL A 95 2.66 1.08 20.62
N ASN A 96 2.02 2.24 20.80
CA ASN A 96 1.70 2.72 22.14
C ASN A 96 0.68 1.82 22.85
N GLU A 97 -0.38 1.39 22.16
CA GLU A 97 -1.40 0.48 22.70
C GLU A 97 -0.78 -0.86 23.13
N THR A 98 0.01 -1.49 22.27
CA THR A 98 0.70 -2.76 22.59
C THR A 98 1.64 -2.65 23.79
N ASN A 99 2.39 -1.56 23.92
CA ASN A 99 3.23 -1.30 25.09
C ASN A 99 2.41 -1.10 26.37
N THR A 100 1.27 -0.39 26.31
CA THR A 100 0.41 -0.23 27.49
C THR A 100 -0.16 -1.55 27.98
N VAL A 101 -0.57 -2.43 27.05
CA VAL A 101 -1.03 -3.79 27.35
C VAL A 101 0.10 -4.62 27.97
N PHE A 102 1.30 -4.60 27.38
CA PHE A 102 2.45 -5.32 27.91
C PHE A 102 2.81 -4.86 29.34
N LYS A 103 2.83 -3.54 29.59
CA LYS A 103 3.10 -2.96 30.92
C LYS A 103 2.02 -3.35 31.95
N LYS A 104 0.75 -3.42 31.53
CA LYS A 104 -0.36 -3.86 32.38
C LYS A 104 -0.26 -5.34 32.75
N ILE A 105 0.23 -6.19 31.85
CA ILE A 105 0.42 -7.63 32.09
C ILE A 105 1.65 -7.91 32.96
N SER A 106 2.73 -7.14 32.79
CA SER A 106 3.98 -7.30 33.55
C SER A 106 3.97 -6.67 34.94
N THR A 107 2.88 -6.01 35.34
CA THR A 107 2.67 -5.54 36.71
C THR A 107 1.70 -6.51 37.41
N PRO A 108 2.14 -7.36 38.36
CA PRO A 108 1.20 -8.14 39.17
C PRO A 108 0.35 -7.15 39.97
N SER A 109 -0.97 -7.31 39.92
CA SER A 109 -1.90 -6.64 40.84
C SER A 109 -1.51 -6.99 42.28
N LYS A 110 -0.70 -6.15 42.92
CA LYS A 110 -0.58 -6.15 44.38
C LYS A 110 -1.90 -5.59 44.91
N GLN A 111 -2.86 -6.48 45.20
CA GLN A 111 -3.91 -6.14 46.15
C GLN A 111 -3.24 -5.85 47.50
N PRO A 112 -3.62 -4.77 48.21
CA PRO A 112 -3.15 -4.55 49.56
C PRO A 112 -3.93 -5.47 50.51
N ALA A 113 -3.37 -6.65 50.80
CA ALA A 113 -3.80 -7.41 51.96
C ALA A 113 -3.17 -6.77 53.21
N SER A 114 -4.04 -6.10 53.98
CA SER A 114 -3.77 -5.67 55.35
C SER A 114 -3.35 -6.85 56.21
N SER A 115 -2.18 -6.78 56.84
CA SER A 115 -1.84 -7.61 58.00
C SER A 115 -0.68 -6.97 58.78
N LYS A 116 -0.94 -6.71 60.06
CA LYS A 116 -0.02 -6.13 61.05
C LYS A 116 1.12 -7.08 61.43
N ASN A 117 2.20 -6.45 61.89
CA ASN A 117 3.27 -6.89 62.79
C ASN A 117 4.44 -7.71 62.25
N GLY A 118 5.66 -7.26 62.63
CA GLY A 118 6.85 -8.11 62.77
C GLY A 118 8.12 -7.51 62.18
N ASN A 119 8.91 -6.85 63.02
CA ASN A 119 10.21 -6.26 62.73
C ASN A 119 11.26 -7.34 62.37
N MET A 120 11.97 -7.23 61.24
CA MET A 120 13.33 -7.79 61.09
C MET A 120 14.12 -7.06 60.00
N VAL A 121 15.21 -6.45 60.43
CA VAL A 121 16.25 -5.82 59.61
C VAL A 121 17.11 -6.92 59.00
N ILE A 122 17.24 -6.94 57.67
CA ILE A 122 18.38 -7.54 56.97
C ILE A 122 18.87 -6.54 55.93
N THR A 123 20.00 -5.92 56.23
CA THR A 123 20.86 -5.21 55.30
C THR A 123 21.58 -6.19 54.39
N VAL A 124 21.47 -5.99 53.07
CA VAL A 124 22.52 -6.38 52.12
C VAL A 124 22.69 -5.21 51.16
N GLU A 125 23.82 -4.52 51.30
CA GLU A 125 24.35 -3.58 50.32
C GLU A 125 24.77 -4.32 49.05
N GLY A 126 24.46 -3.72 47.91
CA GLY A 126 24.87 -4.17 46.58
C GLY A 126 24.77 -3.00 45.61
N SER A 127 25.67 -2.05 45.79
CA SER A 127 25.87 -0.86 44.97
C SER A 127 26.09 -1.19 43.49
N GLN A 128 25.30 -0.58 42.59
CA GLN A 128 25.85 0.08 41.40
C GLN A 128 25.14 1.42 41.20
N SER A 129 25.93 2.46 41.45
CA SER A 129 25.60 3.87 41.36
C SER A 129 25.72 4.36 39.92
N ALA A 130 24.66 5.06 39.49
CA ALA A 130 24.63 6.26 38.68
C ALA A 130 25.48 6.36 37.39
N ARG A 131 24.76 6.62 36.29
CA ARG A 131 24.92 7.90 35.58
C ARG A 131 23.55 8.44 35.18
N ASN A 132 23.03 9.37 35.98
CA ASN A 132 21.90 10.22 35.63
C ASN A 132 22.35 11.19 34.54
N LEU A 133 21.93 10.97 33.29
CA LEU A 133 21.89 12.01 32.26
C LEU A 133 20.50 12.69 32.33
N PRO A 134 20.43 14.02 32.40
CA PRO A 134 19.16 14.73 32.29
C PRO A 134 18.77 14.85 30.80
N GLY A 135 17.88 13.99 30.32
CA GLY A 135 17.34 14.15 28.96
C GLY A 135 16.49 12.99 28.45
N SER A 136 15.27 13.30 28.03
CA SER A 136 14.42 12.56 27.08
C SER A 136 13.65 11.33 27.61
N ASN A 137 12.40 11.54 28.01
CA ASN A 137 11.35 10.51 27.90
C ASN A 137 11.06 10.25 26.41
N ALA A 138 11.96 9.56 25.71
CA ALA A 138 11.72 9.15 24.32
C ALA A 138 10.51 8.23 24.31
N THR A 139 9.53 8.50 23.44
CA THR A 139 8.38 7.61 23.28
C THR A 139 8.86 6.23 22.80
N SER A 140 8.11 5.16 23.08
CA SER A 140 8.48 3.83 22.58
C SER A 140 8.61 3.80 21.06
N TRP A 141 7.85 4.64 20.35
CA TRP A 141 7.96 4.83 18.92
C TRP A 141 9.31 5.43 18.52
N THR A 142 9.72 6.54 19.15
CA THR A 142 11.00 7.20 18.88
C THR A 142 12.17 6.22 19.02
N LYS A 143 12.16 5.40 20.08
CA LYS A 143 13.19 4.37 20.27
C LYS A 143 13.18 3.33 19.14
N LEU A 144 12.01 2.77 18.82
CA LEU A 144 11.85 1.79 17.74
C LEU A 144 12.34 2.36 16.40
N VAL A 145 12.03 3.62 16.10
CA VAL A 145 12.48 4.27 14.87
C VAL A 145 13.99 4.47 14.86
N LEU A 146 14.59 4.96 15.94
CA LEU A 146 16.03 5.14 16.03
C LEU A 146 16.81 3.83 15.85
N ASP A 147 16.30 2.72 16.39
CA ASP A 147 16.94 1.39 16.28
C ASP A 147 16.92 0.84 14.84
N MET A 148 16.12 1.41 13.93
CA MET A 148 16.09 1.05 12.50
C MET A 148 17.13 1.78 11.65
N TYR A 149 17.82 2.77 12.22
CA TYR A 149 18.85 3.56 11.54
C TYR A 149 20.24 3.25 12.13
N PRO A 150 21.33 3.53 11.38
CA PRO A 150 22.68 3.49 11.93
C PRO A 150 22.82 4.39 13.16
N HIS A 151 23.67 3.97 14.10
CA HIS A 151 23.95 4.75 15.30
C HIS A 151 24.46 6.16 14.98
N GLY A 152 24.09 7.14 15.80
CA GLY A 152 24.48 8.55 15.64
C GLY A 152 23.46 9.41 14.91
N ILE A 153 22.39 8.84 14.35
CA ILE A 153 21.26 9.63 13.84
C ILE A 153 20.42 10.16 14.99
N SER A 154 20.07 11.45 14.93
CA SER A 154 19.20 12.10 15.92
C SER A 154 17.71 11.94 15.57
N ALA A 155 16.84 11.87 16.57
CA ALA A 155 15.39 11.84 16.33
C ALA A 155 14.91 13.07 15.54
N ARG A 156 15.51 14.24 15.82
CA ARG A 156 15.19 15.50 15.14
C ARG A 156 15.39 15.43 13.63
N SER A 157 16.43 14.74 13.15
CA SER A 157 16.69 14.57 11.71
C SER A 157 15.69 13.66 11.00
N LEU A 158 14.98 12.80 11.75
CA LEU A 158 13.96 11.87 11.22
C LEU A 158 12.54 12.41 11.38
N THR A 159 12.37 13.50 12.14
CA THR A 159 11.06 14.06 12.44
C THR A 159 10.50 14.79 11.23
N CYS A 160 9.30 14.42 10.80
CA CYS A 160 8.58 15.16 9.79
C CYS A 160 8.19 16.55 10.32
N SER A 161 8.58 17.62 9.62
CA SER A 161 8.27 19.00 10.02
C SER A 161 6.78 19.34 10.02
N TYR A 162 5.98 18.62 9.23
CA TYR A 162 4.53 18.83 9.11
C TYR A 162 3.75 18.01 10.14
N CYS A 163 4.08 16.73 10.27
CA CYS A 163 3.32 15.82 11.13
C CYS A 163 3.87 15.73 12.57
N GLY A 164 5.09 16.22 12.83
CA GLY A 164 5.72 16.16 14.16
C GLY A 164 6.03 14.73 14.63
N VAL A 165 6.15 13.77 13.71
CA VAL A 165 6.40 12.35 14.01
C VAL A 165 7.68 11.87 13.34
N GLU A 166 8.46 11.04 14.04
CA GLU A 166 9.65 10.40 13.49
C GLU A 166 9.26 9.41 12.39
N GLN A 167 9.85 9.60 11.22
CA GLN A 167 9.63 8.76 10.04
C GLN A 167 10.53 7.53 10.11
N PRO A 168 9.97 6.31 10.08
CA PRO A 168 10.76 5.11 9.90
C PRO A 168 11.34 5.07 8.47
N PRO A 169 12.30 4.16 8.18
CA PRO A 169 12.81 3.98 6.83
C PRO A 169 11.67 3.82 5.81
N ARG A 170 11.88 4.34 4.60
CA ARG A 170 10.93 4.27 3.48
C ARG A 170 9.60 5.04 3.69
N ALA A 171 9.39 5.68 4.85
CA ALA A 171 8.22 6.54 5.06
C ALA A 171 8.44 7.95 4.50
N LYS A 172 7.35 8.60 4.08
CA LYS A 172 7.39 9.96 3.53
C LYS A 172 6.09 10.71 3.81
N HIS A 173 6.18 12.01 4.02
CA HIS A 173 5.03 12.91 4.02
C HIS A 173 4.50 13.13 2.59
N CYS A 174 3.20 12.91 2.41
CA CYS A 174 2.47 13.28 1.20
C CYS A 174 1.69 14.57 1.46
N HIS A 175 1.96 15.61 0.68
CA HIS A 175 1.29 16.91 0.82
C HIS A 175 -0.19 16.85 0.44
N ASP A 176 -0.56 16.05 -0.57
CA ASP A 176 -1.96 15.89 -0.99
C ASP A 176 -2.82 15.21 0.07
N CYS A 177 -2.23 14.30 0.85
CA CYS A 177 -2.90 13.60 1.95
C CYS A 177 -2.66 14.24 3.33
N ASP A 178 -1.75 15.22 3.42
CA ASP A 178 -1.22 15.85 4.64
C ASP A 178 -0.82 14.86 5.75
N LYS A 179 -0.24 13.71 5.35
CA LYS A 179 0.09 12.61 6.26
C LYS A 179 1.37 11.91 5.85
N CYS A 180 2.10 11.40 6.84
CA CYS A 180 3.20 10.47 6.62
C CYS A 180 2.67 9.07 6.32
N VAL A 181 3.11 8.48 5.22
CA VAL A 181 2.74 7.17 4.72
C VAL A 181 3.94 6.23 4.82
N LEU A 182 3.73 5.03 5.34
CA LEU A 182 4.72 3.96 5.43
C LEU A 182 4.99 3.36 4.05
N GLN A 183 6.27 3.05 3.78
CA GLN A 183 6.74 2.53 2.48
C GLN A 183 6.08 3.29 1.31
N PHE A 184 6.19 4.61 1.33
CA PHE A 184 5.47 5.48 0.42
C PHE A 184 5.89 5.20 -1.03
N ASP A 185 4.92 4.87 -1.88
CA ASP A 185 5.14 4.67 -3.31
C ASP A 185 4.87 5.95 -4.09
N HIS A 186 3.60 6.36 -4.13
CA HIS A 186 3.16 7.60 -4.76
C HIS A 186 1.78 8.04 -4.22
N HIS A 187 1.38 9.27 -4.56
CA HIS A 187 -0.02 9.68 -4.45
C HIS A 187 -0.72 9.40 -5.78
N CYS A 188 -1.72 8.51 -5.78
CA CYS A 188 -2.43 8.13 -6.99
C CYS A 188 -3.67 8.99 -7.16
N VAL A 189 -3.65 9.89 -8.14
CA VAL A 189 -4.79 10.78 -8.46
C VAL A 189 -6.04 9.95 -8.81
N TRP A 190 -5.88 8.87 -9.58
CA TRP A 190 -6.98 7.99 -10.02
C TRP A 190 -7.71 7.27 -8.90
N LEU A 191 -6.99 6.95 -7.81
CA LEU A 191 -7.58 6.37 -6.61
C LEU A 191 -8.02 7.44 -5.59
N GLY A 192 -7.49 8.66 -5.70
CA GLY A 192 -7.68 9.73 -4.72
C GLY A 192 -7.08 9.40 -3.35
N THR A 193 -6.01 8.61 -3.31
CA THR A 193 -5.31 8.21 -2.08
C THR A 193 -3.85 7.87 -2.39
N CYS A 194 -3.02 7.76 -1.35
CA CYS A 194 -1.66 7.24 -1.51
C CYS A 194 -1.66 5.74 -1.80
N VAL A 195 -0.61 5.30 -2.48
CA VAL A 195 -0.18 3.92 -2.53
C VAL A 195 1.03 3.78 -1.60
N GLY A 196 0.94 2.85 -0.67
CA GLY A 196 1.97 2.59 0.35
C GLY A 196 1.81 1.20 0.95
N GLN A 197 2.51 0.93 2.05
CA GLN A 197 2.62 -0.41 2.65
C GLN A 197 1.26 -1.14 2.81
N GLY A 198 0.20 -0.42 3.20
CA GLY A 198 -1.11 -1.01 3.51
C GLY A 198 -1.98 -1.39 2.31
N ASN A 199 -1.68 -0.87 1.11
CA ASN A 199 -2.52 -1.06 -0.08
C ASN A 199 -1.76 -1.32 -1.39
N HIS A 200 -0.43 -1.35 -1.39
CA HIS A 200 0.38 -1.55 -2.61
C HIS A 200 0.02 -2.84 -3.35
N CYS A 201 -0.18 -3.96 -2.64
CA CYS A 201 -0.61 -5.23 -3.22
C CYS A 201 -1.97 -5.14 -3.91
N ARG A 202 -2.95 -4.47 -3.27
CA ARG A 202 -4.27 -4.27 -3.86
C ARG A 202 -4.21 -3.43 -5.13
N PHE A 203 -3.35 -2.41 -5.13
CA PHE A 203 -3.11 -1.58 -6.30
C PHE A 203 -2.52 -2.37 -7.49
N TRP A 204 -1.56 -3.26 -7.25
CA TRP A 204 -1.02 -4.11 -8.31
C TRP A 204 -2.09 -5.06 -8.88
N TRP A 205 -2.88 -5.73 -8.03
CA TRP A 205 -3.99 -6.57 -8.47
C TRP A 205 -5.05 -5.80 -9.24
N TYR A 206 -5.38 -4.58 -8.81
CA TYR A 206 -6.27 -3.68 -9.54
C TYR A 206 -5.76 -3.42 -10.97
N ILE A 207 -4.49 -3.04 -11.14
CA ILE A 207 -3.92 -2.80 -12.47
C ILE A 207 -3.92 -4.09 -13.31
N CYS A 208 -3.64 -5.24 -12.69
CA CYS A 208 -3.64 -6.54 -13.37
C CYS A 208 -5.04 -6.89 -13.91
N GLU A 209 -6.07 -6.77 -13.07
CA GLU A 209 -7.46 -7.00 -13.45
C GLU A 209 -7.94 -6.01 -14.51
N GLU A 210 -7.63 -4.72 -14.36
CA GLU A 210 -7.95 -3.67 -15.33
C GLU A 210 -7.32 -3.97 -16.70
N THR A 211 -6.05 -4.38 -16.71
CA THR A 211 -5.33 -4.76 -17.95
C THR A 211 -6.01 -5.95 -18.62
N ALA A 212 -6.39 -6.97 -17.85
CA ALA A 212 -7.10 -8.14 -18.38
C ALA A 212 -8.48 -7.78 -18.93
N LEU A 213 -9.23 -6.91 -18.24
CA LEU A 213 -10.54 -6.42 -18.69
C LEU A 213 -10.43 -5.61 -19.98
N CYS A 214 -9.44 -4.72 -20.09
CA CYS A 214 -9.17 -3.96 -21.32
C CYS A 214 -8.82 -4.90 -22.49
N LEU A 215 -7.95 -5.89 -22.28
CA LEU A 215 -7.59 -6.88 -23.31
C LEU A 215 -8.82 -7.64 -23.81
N TRP A 216 -9.63 -8.17 -22.90
CA TRP A 216 -10.82 -8.94 -23.25
C TRP A 216 -11.87 -8.07 -23.97
N THR A 217 -12.09 -6.85 -23.50
CA THR A 217 -12.98 -5.88 -24.18
C THR A 217 -12.48 -5.57 -25.60
N GLY A 218 -11.17 -5.42 -25.79
CA GLY A 218 -10.56 -5.23 -27.10
C GLY A 218 -10.79 -6.41 -28.04
N VAL A 219 -10.67 -7.65 -27.53
CA VAL A 219 -11.01 -8.87 -28.28
C VAL A 219 -12.46 -8.84 -28.75
N PHE A 220 -13.40 -8.43 -27.89
CA PHE A 220 -14.81 -8.30 -28.28
C PHE A 220 -15.03 -7.25 -29.37
N TYR A 221 -14.40 -6.07 -29.28
CA TYR A 221 -14.49 -5.07 -30.35
C TYR A 221 -13.93 -5.56 -31.68
N ILE A 222 -12.81 -6.29 -31.67
CA ILE A 222 -12.22 -6.86 -32.89
C ILE A 222 -13.15 -7.91 -33.49
N ILE A 223 -13.75 -8.79 -32.67
CA ILE A 223 -14.71 -9.80 -33.13
C ILE A 223 -15.95 -9.13 -33.72
N TYR A 224 -16.51 -8.12 -33.03
CA TYR A 224 -17.66 -7.35 -33.53
C TYR A 224 -17.36 -6.78 -34.91
N LEU A 225 -16.23 -6.06 -35.07
CA LEU A 225 -15.85 -5.47 -36.34
C LEU A 225 -15.67 -6.53 -37.41
N LYS A 226 -15.04 -7.67 -37.12
CA LYS A 226 -14.85 -8.75 -38.10
C LYS A 226 -16.18 -9.32 -38.62
N VAL A 227 -17.20 -9.44 -37.78
CA VAL A 227 -18.50 -10.06 -38.14
C VAL A 227 -19.44 -9.05 -38.78
N ASN A 228 -19.44 -7.81 -38.31
CA ASN A 228 -20.47 -6.82 -38.62
C ASN A 228 -20.00 -5.65 -39.50
N ILE A 229 -18.73 -5.62 -39.92
CA ILE A 229 -18.18 -4.54 -40.76
C ILE A 229 -19.09 -4.27 -41.96
N SER A 230 -19.32 -2.99 -42.24
CA SER A 230 -20.09 -2.48 -43.39
C SER A 230 -21.60 -2.75 -43.37
N ARG A 231 -22.16 -3.33 -42.30
CA ARG A 231 -23.62 -3.39 -42.11
C ARG A 231 -24.21 -2.04 -41.69
N ALA A 232 -23.50 -1.31 -40.83
CA ALA A 232 -23.91 0.01 -40.34
C ALA A 232 -22.68 0.88 -40.00
N TRP A 233 -22.20 1.64 -40.99
CA TRP A 233 -20.93 2.38 -40.91
C TRP A 233 -20.77 3.28 -39.68
N TRP A 234 -21.85 3.88 -39.17
CA TRP A 234 -21.79 4.77 -38.00
C TRP A 234 -21.52 4.01 -36.70
N LYS A 235 -21.99 2.76 -36.58
CA LYS A 235 -21.68 1.90 -35.43
C LYS A 235 -20.22 1.46 -35.48
N ASP A 236 -19.74 1.09 -36.66
CA ASP A 236 -18.34 0.72 -36.89
C ASP A 236 -17.41 1.87 -36.52
N ALA A 237 -17.74 3.11 -36.92
CA ALA A 237 -17.00 4.31 -36.56
C ALA A 237 -16.91 4.51 -35.03
N ILE A 238 -18.03 4.33 -34.30
CA ILE A 238 -18.04 4.42 -32.84
C ILE A 238 -17.17 3.34 -32.20
N ILE A 239 -17.28 2.09 -32.64
CA ILE A 239 -16.49 0.97 -32.09
C ILE A 239 -15.00 1.15 -32.39
N ILE A 240 -14.64 1.61 -33.59
CA ILE A 240 -13.24 1.92 -33.96
C ILE A 240 -12.69 3.03 -33.06
N MET A 241 -13.45 4.11 -32.83
CA MET A 241 -13.03 5.19 -31.94
C MET A 241 -12.80 4.68 -30.51
N LEU A 242 -13.72 3.88 -29.97
CA LEU A 242 -13.57 3.26 -28.66
C LEU A 242 -12.36 2.31 -28.61
N LEU A 243 -12.15 1.50 -29.64
CA LEU A 243 -11.01 0.60 -29.74
C LEU A 243 -9.67 1.34 -29.75
N VAL A 244 -9.58 2.50 -30.41
CA VAL A 244 -8.39 3.36 -30.38
C VAL A 244 -8.13 3.88 -28.96
N ILE A 245 -9.16 4.41 -28.29
CA ILE A 245 -9.05 4.90 -26.89
C ILE A 245 -8.65 3.77 -25.96
N LEU A 246 -9.26 2.59 -26.12
CA LEU A 246 -8.96 1.39 -25.34
C LEU A 246 -7.52 0.92 -25.55
N SER A 247 -7.03 0.97 -26.80
CA SER A 247 -5.67 0.56 -27.16
C SER A 247 -4.62 1.51 -26.56
N MET A 248 -4.85 2.83 -26.59
CA MET A 248 -3.99 3.80 -25.92
C MET A 248 -3.96 3.58 -24.40
N SER A 249 -5.13 3.30 -23.81
CA SER A 249 -5.25 2.99 -22.38
C SER A 249 -4.53 1.69 -22.02
N LEU A 250 -4.66 0.65 -22.86
CA LEU A 250 -4.00 -0.64 -22.68
C LEU A 250 -2.48 -0.52 -22.72
N ILE A 251 -1.92 0.26 -23.64
CA ILE A 251 -0.47 0.50 -23.69
C ILE A 251 0.02 1.11 -22.37
N PHE A 252 -0.69 2.13 -21.87
CA PHE A 252 -0.35 2.75 -20.59
C PHE A 252 -0.46 1.77 -19.41
N LEU A 253 -1.54 1.00 -19.34
CA LEU A 253 -1.77 0.00 -18.29
C LEU A 253 -0.71 -1.10 -18.30
N LEU A 254 -0.33 -1.60 -19.49
CA LEU A 254 0.70 -2.62 -19.63
C LEU A 254 2.07 -2.11 -19.17
N LEU A 255 2.45 -0.90 -19.57
CA LEU A 255 3.69 -0.28 -19.11
C LEU A 255 3.69 -0.07 -17.59
N LEU A 256 2.58 0.37 -17.02
CA LEU A 256 2.42 0.54 -15.59
C LEU A 256 2.51 -0.79 -14.84
N LEU A 257 1.86 -1.84 -15.35
CA LEU A 257 1.89 -3.19 -14.78
C LEU A 257 3.31 -3.76 -14.79
N LEU A 258 4.03 -3.66 -15.92
CA LEU A 258 5.40 -4.12 -16.04
C LEU A 258 6.33 -3.35 -15.10
N PHE A 259 6.17 -2.03 -15.02
CA PHE A 259 6.94 -1.17 -14.14
C PHE A 259 6.76 -1.53 -12.66
N HIS A 260 5.52 -1.63 -12.18
CA HIS A 260 5.26 -2.00 -10.79
C HIS A 260 5.66 -3.46 -10.50
N SER A 261 5.54 -4.37 -11.48
CA SER A 261 6.07 -5.74 -11.34
C SER A 261 7.58 -5.75 -11.13
N TYR A 262 8.33 -4.95 -11.89
CA TYR A 262 9.78 -4.78 -11.68
C TYR A 262 10.11 -4.23 -10.29
N LEU A 263 9.38 -3.21 -9.84
CA LEU A 263 9.54 -2.64 -8.49
C LEU A 263 9.30 -3.67 -7.38
N ILE A 264 8.26 -4.50 -7.50
CA ILE A 264 7.94 -5.56 -6.54
C ILE A 264 9.05 -6.61 -6.53
N LEU A 265 9.47 -7.10 -7.70
CA LEU A 265 10.53 -8.09 -7.83
C LEU A 265 11.86 -7.63 -7.24
N THR A 266 12.11 -6.32 -7.20
CA THR A 266 13.32 -5.71 -6.64
C THR A 266 13.12 -5.09 -5.24
N ASN A 267 11.93 -5.23 -4.65
CA ASN A 267 11.49 -4.62 -3.38
C ASN A 267 11.83 -3.12 -3.28
N GLN A 268 11.51 -2.38 -4.34
CA GLN A 268 11.62 -0.93 -4.39
C GLN A 268 10.24 -0.29 -4.51
N THR A 269 10.13 0.96 -4.08
CA THR A 269 9.00 1.83 -4.40
C THR A 269 9.34 2.76 -5.57
N THR A 270 8.32 3.29 -6.24
CA THR A 270 8.46 4.33 -7.26
C THR A 270 9.23 5.53 -6.71
N TYR A 271 8.94 5.94 -5.47
CA TYR A 271 9.64 7.03 -4.80
C TYR A 271 11.14 6.73 -4.62
N GLU A 272 11.49 5.52 -4.16
CA GLU A 272 12.88 5.11 -3.96
C GLU A 272 13.66 5.09 -5.27
N LEU A 273 13.05 4.58 -6.36
CA LEU A 273 13.67 4.57 -7.68
C LEU A 273 13.87 5.99 -8.22
N VAL A 274 12.80 6.80 -8.26
CA VAL A 274 12.81 8.13 -8.88
C VAL A 274 13.59 9.17 -8.07
N ARG A 275 13.57 9.08 -6.73
CA ARG A 275 14.21 10.06 -5.83
C ARG A 275 15.45 9.50 -5.14
N ARG A 276 16.01 8.39 -5.62
CA ARG A 276 17.16 7.68 -5.07
C ARG A 276 18.30 8.58 -4.58
N ARG A 277 18.75 9.52 -5.42
CA ARG A 277 19.87 10.44 -5.10
C ARG A 277 19.54 11.44 -3.97
N ARG A 278 18.25 11.74 -3.75
CA ARG A 278 17.80 12.66 -2.70
C ARG A 278 17.63 11.96 -1.36
N ILE A 279 17.32 10.66 -1.35
CA ILE A 279 17.08 9.85 -0.16
C ILE A 279 18.43 9.57 0.54
N PRO A 280 18.65 10.03 1.79
CA PRO A 280 19.95 9.95 2.46
C PRO A 280 20.52 8.53 2.53
N TYR A 281 19.70 7.53 2.86
CA TYR A 281 20.14 6.14 2.98
C TYR A 281 20.36 5.42 1.64
N LEU A 282 19.95 6.01 0.51
CA LEU A 282 20.16 5.43 -0.83
C LEU A 282 21.25 6.14 -1.64
N ARG A 283 21.61 7.38 -1.27
CA ARG A 283 22.50 8.25 -2.07
C ARG A 283 23.87 7.63 -2.38
N GLY A 284 24.41 6.81 -1.47
CA GLY A 284 25.72 6.18 -1.60
C GLY A 284 25.71 4.73 -2.10
N ILE A 285 24.55 4.14 -2.36
CA ILE A 285 24.43 2.73 -2.74
C ILE A 285 24.55 2.60 -4.27
N PRO A 286 25.31 1.65 -4.84
CA PRO A 286 25.36 1.45 -6.30
C PRO A 286 23.98 1.13 -6.92
N GLU A 287 23.71 1.55 -8.16
CA GLU A 287 22.36 1.43 -8.78
C GLU A 287 21.85 -0.01 -8.92
N ARG A 288 22.74 -0.99 -9.01
CA ARG A 288 22.39 -2.43 -9.12
C ARG A 288 22.22 -3.14 -7.77
N VAL A 289 22.34 -2.42 -6.67
CA VAL A 289 22.15 -2.94 -5.32
C VAL A 289 20.77 -2.52 -4.82
N TYR A 290 19.98 -3.52 -4.42
CA TYR A 290 18.58 -3.39 -4.00
C TYR A 290 18.48 -3.66 -2.49
N PRO A 291 18.58 -2.62 -1.62
CA PRO A 291 18.85 -2.80 -0.20
C PRO A 291 17.79 -3.60 0.56
N PHE A 292 16.55 -3.57 0.10
CA PHE A 292 15.43 -4.26 0.73
C PHE A 292 15.05 -5.57 0.01
N SER A 293 15.73 -5.91 -1.09
CA SER A 293 15.43 -7.13 -1.83
C SER A 293 15.86 -8.35 -1.04
N LYS A 294 14.95 -9.32 -0.91
CA LYS A 294 15.15 -10.60 -0.22
C LYS A 294 15.19 -11.79 -1.19
N GLY A 295 15.30 -11.53 -2.50
CA GLY A 295 15.12 -12.51 -3.58
C GLY A 295 13.74 -12.41 -4.23
N LEU A 296 13.61 -12.87 -5.49
CA LEU A 296 12.38 -12.69 -6.27
C LEU A 296 11.15 -13.34 -5.62
N CYS A 297 11.26 -14.61 -5.22
CA CYS A 297 10.17 -15.38 -4.63
C CYS A 297 9.77 -14.79 -3.27
N ARG A 298 10.75 -14.45 -2.44
CA ARG A 298 10.50 -13.88 -1.12
C ARG A 298 9.93 -12.47 -1.20
N ASN A 299 10.35 -11.67 -2.17
CA ASN A 299 9.75 -10.35 -2.43
C ASN A 299 8.28 -10.49 -2.81
N LEU A 300 7.94 -11.40 -3.74
CA LEU A 300 6.55 -11.66 -4.14
C LEU A 300 5.71 -12.19 -2.97
N TYR A 301 6.24 -13.14 -2.21
CA TYR A 301 5.55 -13.69 -1.04
C TYR A 301 5.25 -12.61 0.00
N ASN A 302 6.25 -11.79 0.34
CA ASN A 302 6.09 -10.69 1.30
C ASN A 302 5.11 -9.62 0.78
N PHE A 303 5.12 -9.35 -0.52
CA PHE A 303 4.23 -8.37 -1.12
C PHE A 303 2.76 -8.83 -1.10
N CYS A 304 2.48 -10.09 -1.45
CA CYS A 304 1.11 -10.59 -1.60
C CYS A 304 0.50 -11.19 -0.33
N PHE A 305 1.29 -11.90 0.48
CA PHE A 305 0.77 -12.80 1.51
C PHE A 305 1.12 -12.38 2.94
N VAL A 306 2.24 -11.67 3.12
CA VAL A 306 2.51 -11.05 4.41
C VAL A 306 1.58 -9.83 4.50
N ARG A 307 0.49 -9.99 5.25
CA ARG A 307 -0.38 -8.86 5.60
C ARG A 307 0.55 -7.80 6.18
N SER A 308 0.62 -6.64 5.55
CA SER A 308 1.41 -5.48 5.97
C SER A 308 0.90 -4.98 7.31
N SER A 309 1.19 -5.76 8.35
CA SER A 309 0.94 -5.39 9.72
C SER A 309 1.97 -4.31 10.04
N ILE A 310 1.52 -3.32 10.81
CA ILE A 310 2.36 -2.26 11.37
C ILE A 310 3.64 -2.81 12.04
N ASN A 311 3.68 -4.10 12.38
CA ASN A 311 4.80 -4.78 13.01
C ASN A 311 6.00 -5.02 12.09
N GLU A 312 5.84 -5.02 10.76
CA GLU A 312 6.95 -5.24 9.83
C GLU A 312 7.50 -3.93 9.28
N LEU A 313 8.08 -3.11 10.16
CA LEU A 313 8.92 -2.01 9.76
C LEU A 313 10.33 -2.56 9.47
N GLU A 314 10.82 -2.34 8.26
CA GLU A 314 12.15 -2.82 7.85
C GLU A 314 13.24 -1.84 8.28
N ARG A 315 14.23 -2.34 9.03
CA ARG A 315 15.45 -1.57 9.33
C ARG A 315 16.28 -1.35 8.07
N LEU A 316 17.13 -0.33 8.10
CA LEU A 316 18.16 -0.18 7.08
C LEU A 316 19.18 -1.34 7.17
N PRO A 317 19.60 -1.90 6.02
CA PRO A 317 20.72 -2.82 5.99
C PRO A 317 22.00 -2.13 6.44
N ASN A 318 22.86 -2.86 7.13
CA ASN A 318 24.18 -2.37 7.54
C ASN A 318 25.17 -2.41 6.36
N ALA A 319 26.36 -1.84 6.54
CA ALA A 319 27.37 -1.77 5.48
C ALA A 319 27.83 -3.14 4.97
N MET A 320 27.95 -4.14 5.86
CA MET A 320 28.35 -5.50 5.48
C MET A 320 27.27 -6.19 4.64
N GLU A 321 25.99 -6.04 5.00
CA GLU A 321 24.86 -6.57 4.22
C GLU A 321 24.80 -5.94 2.82
N LEU A 322 25.04 -4.63 2.72
CA LEU A 322 25.13 -3.93 1.42
C LEU A 322 26.30 -4.40 0.57
N GLU A 323 27.46 -4.64 1.18
CA GLU A 323 28.63 -5.17 0.50
C GLU A 323 28.37 -6.60 -0.01
N GLU A 324 27.75 -7.46 0.82
CA GLU A 324 27.34 -8.80 0.41
C GLU A 324 26.35 -8.77 -0.76
N MET A 325 25.34 -7.88 -0.71
CA MET A 325 24.38 -7.69 -1.81
C MET A 325 25.03 -7.15 -3.10
N SER A 326 26.18 -6.49 -3.01
CA SER A 326 26.91 -5.98 -4.17
C SER A 326 27.73 -7.06 -4.90
N ARG A 327 27.95 -8.21 -4.26
CA ARG A 327 28.72 -9.32 -4.83
C ARG A 327 28.00 -9.92 -6.05
N PRO A 328 28.70 -10.17 -7.17
CA PRO A 328 28.10 -10.82 -8.33
C PRO A 328 27.59 -12.24 -7.99
N TYR A 329 26.47 -12.62 -8.63
CA TYR A 329 25.91 -13.95 -8.52
C TYR A 329 26.82 -15.01 -9.14
N THR A 330 26.86 -16.17 -8.52
CA THR A 330 27.58 -17.37 -8.93
C THR A 330 26.59 -18.51 -9.18
N CYS A 331 27.02 -19.59 -9.85
CA CYS A 331 26.17 -20.76 -10.07
C CYS A 331 25.68 -21.39 -8.75
N LEU A 332 26.46 -21.26 -7.66
CA LEU A 332 26.07 -21.73 -6.34
C LEU A 332 24.89 -20.93 -5.77
N ASP A 333 24.78 -19.64 -6.07
CA ASP A 333 23.70 -18.77 -5.59
C ASP A 333 22.33 -19.15 -6.15
N PHE A 334 22.30 -19.74 -7.36
CA PHE A 334 21.08 -20.35 -7.92
C PHE A 334 20.69 -21.63 -7.19
N LEU A 335 21.67 -22.45 -6.81
CA LEU A 335 21.44 -23.70 -6.07
C LEU A 335 21.01 -23.45 -4.63
N THR A 336 21.51 -22.38 -4.00
CA THR A 336 21.16 -22.00 -2.62
C THR A 336 19.95 -21.06 -2.53
N CYS A 337 19.29 -20.76 -3.65
CA CYS A 337 18.17 -19.83 -3.72
C CYS A 337 18.49 -18.43 -3.16
N ARG A 338 19.75 -17.99 -3.15
CA ARG A 338 20.11 -16.62 -2.73
C ARG A 338 19.47 -15.57 -3.64
N CYS A 339 19.13 -15.95 -4.87
CA CYS A 339 18.41 -15.13 -5.84
C CYS A 339 16.88 -15.10 -5.62
N CYS A 340 16.34 -16.01 -4.80
CA CYS A 340 14.91 -16.34 -4.71
C CYS A 340 14.28 -16.03 -3.35
#